data_AF-A0A7C5TXA6-F1
#
_entry.id   AF-A0A7C5TXA6-F1
#
_cell.length_a   1.000
_cell.length_b   1.000
_cell.length_c   1.000
_cell.angle_alpha   90.00
_cell.angle_beta   90.00
_cell.angle_gamma   90.00
#
_symmetry.space_group_name_H-M   'P 1'
#
loop_
_entity.id
_entity.type
_entity.pdbx_description
1 polymer ?
#
loop_
_entity_poly.entity_id
_entity_poly.type
_entity_poly.pdbx_seq_one_letter_code
_entity_poly.pdbx_strand_id
1 'polypeptide(L)'
;MDHLDEHRLLDLLREPPTAREAEHLDRCPRCRRELESWETTLAELRELDAEELSGAEIHNLRTLFRQLGPSRRRWIAELVRPLHAPAMAPATRGPLTASLAEYRAGDLSVILHVAPSTERGLYEVHGTVQSEAATALDDTSVVLSADDGFADIAETDRFGEFHFHGVPAGRYRV
;
A
#
# COMPACT_ATOMS: atom_id res chain seq x y z
N MET A 1 -12.42 -32.07 -7.51
CA MET A 1 -12.67 -31.79 -6.08
C MET A 1 -12.98 -30.32 -6.04
N ASP A 2 -14.23 -29.95 -5.76
CA ASP A 2 -14.65 -28.55 -5.82
C ASP A 2 -14.00 -27.79 -4.66
N HIS A 3 -13.36 -26.67 -4.96
CA HIS A 3 -12.76 -25.81 -3.95
C HIS A 3 -13.84 -24.99 -3.24
N LEU A 4 -13.60 -24.66 -1.97
CA LEU A 4 -14.38 -23.61 -1.31
C LEU A 4 -14.14 -22.30 -2.05
N ASP A 5 -15.20 -21.55 -2.31
CA ASP A 5 -15.06 -20.20 -2.82
C ASP A 5 -14.46 -19.26 -1.76
N GLU A 6 -13.94 -18.13 -2.24
CA GLU A 6 -13.26 -17.14 -1.40
C GLU A 6 -14.16 -16.58 -0.30
N HIS A 7 -15.45 -16.34 -0.59
CA HIS A 7 -16.39 -15.82 0.39
C HIS A 7 -16.57 -16.82 1.54
N ARG A 8 -16.65 -18.11 1.22
CA ARG A 8 -16.77 -19.14 2.23
C ARG A 8 -15.49 -19.31 3.06
N LEU A 9 -14.32 -19.18 2.45
CA LEU A 9 -13.06 -19.15 3.20
C LEU A 9 -13.00 -17.99 4.19
N LEU A 10 -13.50 -16.81 3.81
CA LEU A 10 -13.59 -15.65 4.70
C LEU A 10 -14.58 -15.85 5.86
N ASP A 11 -15.71 -16.52 5.63
CA ASP A 11 -16.68 -16.85 6.68
C ASP A 11 -16.04 -17.75 7.75
N LEU A 12 -15.18 -18.69 7.36
CA LEU A 12 -14.48 -19.60 8.28
C LEU A 12 -13.50 -18.90 9.23
N LEU A 13 -13.10 -17.66 8.93
CA LEU A 13 -12.29 -16.83 9.84
C LEU A 13 -13.14 -16.22 10.98
N ARG A 14 -14.46 -16.22 10.83
CA ARG A 14 -15.42 -15.65 11.78
C ARG A 14 -16.19 -16.71 12.54
N GLU A 15 -16.47 -17.84 11.88
CA GLU A 15 -17.30 -18.91 12.40
C GLU A 15 -16.55 -20.24 12.34
N PRO A 16 -16.74 -21.14 13.33
CA PRO A 16 -16.10 -22.45 13.29
C PRO A 16 -16.58 -23.26 12.07
N PRO A 17 -15.68 -24.02 11.41
CA PRO A 17 -16.05 -24.83 10.26
C PRO A 17 -17.08 -25.90 10.62
N THR A 18 -18.02 -26.15 9.70
CA THR A 18 -18.87 -27.33 9.77
C THR A 18 -18.05 -28.61 9.58
N ALA A 19 -18.57 -29.77 9.99
CA ALA A 19 -17.86 -31.04 9.85
C ALA A 19 -17.42 -31.35 8.41
N ARG A 20 -18.23 -30.95 7.41
CA ARG A 20 -17.91 -31.13 5.98
C ARG A 20 -16.78 -30.22 5.53
N GLU A 21 -16.72 -29.00 6.05
CA GLU A 21 -15.65 -28.03 5.74
C GLU A 21 -14.34 -28.45 6.40
N ALA A 22 -14.39 -28.93 7.63
CA ALA A 22 -13.22 -29.50 8.31
C ALA A 22 -12.65 -30.69 7.53
N GLU A 23 -13.50 -31.64 7.11
CA GLU A 23 -13.08 -32.77 6.28
C GLU A 23 -12.51 -32.31 4.91
N HIS A 24 -13.07 -31.25 4.32
CA HIS A 24 -12.54 -30.66 3.10
C HIS A 24 -11.15 -30.05 3.32
N LEU A 25 -10.96 -29.24 4.36
CA LEU A 25 -9.68 -28.61 4.69
C LEU A 25 -8.60 -29.64 5.01
N ASP A 26 -8.97 -30.78 5.59
CA ASP A 26 -8.07 -31.93 5.82
C ASP A 26 -7.61 -32.59 4.51
N ARG A 27 -8.44 -32.59 3.48
CA ARG A 27 -8.16 -33.23 2.18
C ARG A 27 -7.63 -32.29 1.11
N CYS A 28 -7.92 -30.99 1.19
CA CYS A 28 -7.58 -30.01 0.17
C CYS A 28 -6.45 -29.06 0.63
N PRO A 29 -5.18 -29.31 0.26
CA PRO A 29 -4.05 -28.48 0.67
C PRO A 29 -4.03 -27.08 0.03
N ARG A 30 -4.85 -26.84 -0.99
CA ARG A 30 -5.01 -25.49 -1.58
C ARG A 30 -5.84 -24.61 -0.66
N CYS A 31 -7.07 -25.03 -0.34
CA CYS A 31 -7.97 -24.26 0.52
C CYS A 31 -7.39 -24.06 1.92
N ARG A 32 -6.63 -25.04 2.44
CA ARG A 32 -5.90 -24.89 3.71
C ARG A 32 -4.86 -23.77 3.66
N ARG A 33 -3.97 -23.77 2.66
CA ARG A 33 -2.96 -22.71 2.49
C ARG A 33 -3.60 -21.34 2.29
N GLU A 34 -4.73 -21.30 1.61
CA GLU A 34 -5.49 -20.07 1.38
C GLU A 34 -6.06 -19.55 2.71
N LEU A 35 -6.70 -20.40 3.50
CA LEU A 35 -7.19 -20.05 4.84
C LEU A 35 -6.06 -19.60 5.78
N GLU A 36 -4.96 -20.37 5.87
CA GLU A 36 -3.79 -20.00 6.67
C GLU A 36 -3.25 -18.63 6.29
N SER A 37 -3.17 -18.33 4.99
CA SER A 37 -2.68 -17.02 4.55
C SER A 37 -3.62 -15.87 4.90
N TRP A 38 -4.93 -16.12 4.95
CA TRP A 38 -5.91 -15.15 5.42
C TRP A 38 -5.80 -14.91 6.92
N GLU A 39 -5.60 -15.97 7.71
CA GLU A 39 -5.36 -15.87 9.15
C GLU A 39 -4.11 -15.02 9.44
N THR A 40 -3.00 -15.25 8.74
CA THR A 40 -1.78 -14.43 8.85
C THR A 40 -2.06 -12.96 8.52
N THR A 41 -2.76 -12.69 7.41
CA THR A 41 -3.08 -11.32 7.00
C THR A 41 -3.94 -10.61 8.05
N LEU A 42 -4.93 -11.30 8.63
CA LEU A 42 -5.76 -10.72 9.69
C LEU A 42 -4.99 -10.51 10.99
N ALA A 43 -3.99 -11.34 11.28
CA ALA A 43 -3.10 -11.12 12.42
C ALA A 43 -2.25 -9.86 12.23
N GLU A 44 -1.62 -9.70 11.06
CA GLU A 44 -0.86 -8.49 10.71
C GLU A 44 -1.72 -7.22 10.78
N LEU A 45 -2.95 -7.27 10.26
CA LEU A 45 -3.88 -6.14 10.35
C LEU A 45 -4.31 -5.81 11.79
N ARG A 46 -4.40 -6.81 12.68
CA ARG A 46 -4.69 -6.59 14.11
C ARG A 46 -3.50 -6.00 14.85
N GLU A 47 -2.28 -6.37 14.48
CA GLU A 47 -1.07 -5.74 15.01
C GLU A 47 -1.02 -4.26 14.62
N LEU A 48 -1.36 -3.93 13.37
CA LEU A 48 -1.53 -2.54 12.93
C LEU A 48 -2.66 -1.79 13.66
N ASP A 49 -3.80 -2.43 13.93
CA ASP A 49 -4.90 -1.82 14.71
C ASP A 49 -4.54 -1.64 16.21
N ALA A 50 -3.56 -2.41 16.71
CA ALA A 50 -3.04 -2.29 18.07
C ALA A 50 -2.01 -1.16 18.22
N GLU A 51 -1.34 -0.77 17.12
CA GLU A 51 -0.71 0.53 17.03
C GLU A 51 -1.80 1.61 17.01
N GLU A 52 -1.66 2.70 17.78
CA GLU A 52 -2.68 3.74 17.88
C GLU A 52 -2.84 4.52 16.54
N LEU A 53 -3.46 3.88 15.55
CA LEU A 53 -3.82 4.49 14.30
C LEU A 53 -5.01 5.42 14.53
N SER A 54 -4.88 6.65 14.05
CA SER A 54 -5.96 7.62 14.02
C SER A 54 -7.13 7.12 13.16
N GLY A 55 -8.34 7.63 13.43
CA GLY A 55 -9.52 7.26 12.65
C GLY A 55 -9.42 7.59 11.14
N ALA A 56 -8.57 8.55 10.76
CA ALA A 56 -8.25 8.86 9.37
C ALA A 56 -7.38 7.78 8.72
N GLU A 57 -6.40 7.24 9.45
CA GLU A 57 -5.55 6.13 8.99
C GLU A 57 -6.36 4.86 8.76
N ILE A 58 -7.26 4.52 9.69
CA ILE A 58 -8.17 3.37 9.55
C ILE A 58 -9.10 3.55 8.33
N HIS A 59 -9.59 4.77 8.10
CA HIS A 59 -10.44 5.06 6.92
C HIS A 59 -9.68 4.85 5.62
N ASN A 60 -8.44 5.36 5.53
CA ASN A 60 -7.59 5.19 4.36
C ASN A 60 -7.28 3.71 4.11
N LEU A 61 -6.86 2.96 5.13
CA LEU A 61 -6.60 1.52 5.02
C LEU A 61 -7.83 0.74 4.51
N ARG A 62 -9.04 1.06 5.00
CA ARG A 62 -10.29 0.43 4.53
C ARG A 62 -10.65 0.80 3.10
N THR A 63 -10.33 2.00 2.66
CA THR A 63 -10.54 2.43 1.27
C THR A 63 -9.57 1.72 0.35
N LEU A 64 -8.30 1.63 0.73
CA LEU A 64 -7.26 0.90 -0.01
C LEU A 64 -7.57 -0.59 -0.13
N PHE A 65 -7.98 -1.23 0.98
CA PHE A 65 -8.33 -2.65 0.97
C PHE A 65 -9.51 -2.96 0.03
N ARG A 66 -10.50 -2.05 -0.05
CA ARG A 66 -11.63 -2.19 -0.98
C ARG A 66 -11.23 -2.00 -2.44
N GLN A 67 -10.26 -1.15 -2.74
CA GLN A 67 -9.81 -0.86 -4.11
C GLN A 67 -8.85 -1.91 -4.65
N LEU A 68 -7.92 -2.40 -3.82
CA LEU A 68 -6.86 -3.32 -4.24
C LEU A 68 -7.28 -4.79 -4.15
N GLY A 69 -8.27 -5.10 -3.31
CA GLY A 69 -8.66 -6.47 -3.02
C GLY A 69 -7.55 -7.26 -2.31
N PRO A 70 -7.83 -8.52 -1.94
CA PRO A 70 -6.94 -9.32 -1.10
C PRO A 70 -5.78 -10.01 -1.82
N SER A 71 -5.80 -9.97 -3.16
CA SER A 71 -4.90 -10.76 -4.00
C SER A 71 -3.55 -10.08 -4.27
N ARG A 72 -3.35 -8.83 -3.83
CA ARG A 72 -2.12 -8.06 -4.06
C ARG A 72 -1.32 -7.94 -2.77
N ARG A 73 -0.77 -9.09 -2.36
CA ARG A 73 0.00 -9.30 -1.13
C ARG A 73 1.41 -8.71 -1.23
N ARG A 74 1.56 -7.44 -0.88
CA ARG A 74 2.78 -6.89 -0.27
C ARG A 74 2.53 -5.44 0.11
N TRP A 75 2.05 -5.19 1.33
CA TRP A 75 1.90 -3.83 1.83
C TRP A 75 2.13 -3.80 3.33
N ILE A 76 3.31 -3.34 3.73
CA ILE A 76 3.50 -2.35 4.81
C ILE A 76 4.77 -1.57 4.46
N ALA A 77 4.65 -0.48 3.69
CA ALA A 77 5.63 0.59 3.73
C ALA A 77 5.25 1.49 4.90
N GLU A 78 5.61 1.07 6.11
CA GLU A 78 5.51 1.93 7.27
C GLU A 78 6.58 3.02 7.14
N LEU A 79 6.15 4.21 6.71
CA LEU A 79 6.66 5.52 7.11
C LEU A 79 8.17 5.57 7.44
N VAL A 80 9.05 5.26 6.49
CA VAL A 80 10.44 5.70 6.63
C VAL A 80 10.45 7.20 6.48
N ARG A 81 10.67 7.86 7.62
CA ARG A 81 11.03 9.27 7.69
C ARG A 81 12.07 9.54 6.61
N PRO A 82 11.91 10.60 5.79
CA PRO A 82 12.83 10.90 4.72
C PRO A 82 14.26 10.91 5.28
N LEU A 83 15.14 10.05 4.72
CA LEU A 83 16.53 9.94 5.19
C LEU A 83 17.22 11.30 5.16
N HIS A 84 16.78 12.14 4.22
CA HIS A 84 17.07 13.56 4.12
C HIS A 84 15.80 14.28 3.69
N ALA A 85 14.92 14.70 4.63
CA ALA A 85 14.01 15.78 4.29
C ALA A 85 14.87 17.01 4.01
N PRO A 86 14.89 17.60 2.81
CA PRO A 86 15.28 18.99 2.72
C PRO A 86 14.31 19.71 3.65
N ALA A 87 14.84 20.31 4.73
CA ALA A 87 14.04 21.13 5.63
C ALA A 87 13.21 22.05 4.74
N MET A 88 11.88 21.90 4.77
CA MET A 88 10.97 22.69 3.92
C MET A 88 11.39 24.15 4.05
N ALA A 89 12.07 24.66 3.03
CA ALA A 89 12.63 25.99 3.08
C ALA A 89 11.44 26.94 3.20
N PRO A 90 11.42 27.81 4.23
CA PRO A 90 10.32 28.75 4.41
C PRO A 90 10.24 29.64 3.18
N ALA A 91 9.17 29.48 2.39
CA ALA A 91 8.68 30.37 1.35
C ALA A 91 9.74 31.29 0.70
N THR A 92 10.78 30.71 0.10
CA THR A 92 11.72 31.49 -0.72
C THR A 92 11.05 31.83 -2.03
N ARG A 93 10.86 33.13 -2.29
CA ARG A 93 10.54 33.69 -3.62
C ARG A 93 11.68 33.32 -4.57
N GLY A 94 11.55 32.17 -5.23
CA GLY A 94 12.48 31.64 -6.21
C GLY A 94 11.75 30.61 -7.09
N PRO A 95 12.31 30.24 -8.25
CA PRO A 95 11.69 29.26 -9.13
C PRO A 95 11.42 27.97 -8.35
N LEU A 96 10.20 27.44 -8.49
CA LEU A 96 9.76 26.18 -7.87
C LEU A 96 10.71 25.06 -8.30
N THR A 97 11.73 24.80 -7.49
CA THR A 97 12.66 23.70 -7.71
C THR A 97 11.95 22.41 -7.35
N ALA A 98 11.97 21.46 -8.28
CA ALA A 98 11.49 20.12 -8.00
C ALA A 98 12.19 19.55 -6.77
N SER A 99 11.43 18.83 -5.94
CA SER A 99 11.92 18.22 -4.72
C SER A 99 12.18 16.75 -4.95
N LEU A 100 13.35 16.27 -4.54
CA LEU A 100 13.70 14.86 -4.53
C LEU A 100 13.64 14.34 -3.09
N ALA A 101 12.98 13.21 -2.86
CA ALA A 101 12.93 12.54 -1.57
C ALA A 101 13.17 11.04 -1.75
N GLU A 102 13.91 10.43 -0.82
CA GLU A 102 14.15 8.98 -0.80
C GLU A 102 13.54 8.39 0.48
N TYR A 103 12.79 7.30 0.28
CA TYR A 103 12.13 6.50 1.30
C TYR A 103 12.62 5.07 1.20
N ARG A 104 12.56 4.33 2.31
CA ARG A 104 12.83 2.90 2.34
C ARG A 104 11.65 2.16 2.95
N ALA A 105 11.44 0.91 2.58
CA ALA A 105 10.38 0.06 3.14
C ALA A 105 10.84 -1.39 3.06
N GLY A 106 11.44 -1.89 4.14
CA GLY A 106 12.07 -3.21 4.13
C GLY A 106 13.20 -3.29 3.09
N ASP A 107 13.05 -4.18 2.10
CA ASP A 107 13.97 -4.39 0.97
C ASP A 107 13.73 -3.43 -0.21
N LEU A 108 12.80 -2.49 -0.07
CA LEU A 108 12.44 -1.53 -1.11
C LEU A 108 13.02 -0.15 -0.83
N SER A 109 13.48 0.53 -1.89
CA SER A 109 13.80 1.96 -1.90
C SER A 109 12.86 2.67 -2.87
N VAL A 110 12.25 3.77 -2.42
CA VAL A 110 11.35 4.59 -3.24
C VAL A 110 11.95 5.98 -3.37
N ILE A 111 12.19 6.38 -4.61
CA ILE A 111 12.69 7.73 -4.93
C ILE A 111 11.53 8.51 -5.54
N LEU A 112 11.20 9.65 -4.95
CA LEU A 112 10.14 10.55 -5.39
C LEU A 112 10.72 11.86 -5.93
N HIS A 113 10.22 12.28 -7.07
CA HIS A 113 10.45 13.58 -7.67
C HIS A 113 9.12 14.34 -7.80
N VAL A 114 9.00 15.43 -7.03
CA VAL A 114 7.79 16.25 -6.98
C VAL A 114 8.03 17.55 -7.75
N ALA A 115 7.20 17.82 -8.75
CA ALA A 115 7.26 19.03 -9.55
C ALA A 115 5.88 19.73 -9.59
N PRO A 116 5.82 21.06 -9.77
CA PRO A 116 4.55 21.74 -10.00
C PRO A 116 3.89 21.24 -11.30
N SER A 117 2.58 21.02 -11.27
CA SER A 117 1.80 20.78 -12.47
C SER A 117 1.54 22.08 -13.24
N THR A 118 1.04 21.95 -14.47
CA THR A 118 0.53 23.09 -15.25
C THR A 118 -0.74 23.69 -14.63
N GLU A 119 -1.48 22.89 -13.86
CA GLU A 119 -2.64 23.34 -13.11
C GLU A 119 -2.23 23.99 -11.80
N ARG A 120 -2.82 25.17 -11.52
CA ARG A 120 -2.44 25.98 -10.37
C ARG A 120 -2.77 25.27 -9.06
N GLY A 121 -1.74 25.04 -8.24
CA GLY A 121 -1.89 24.46 -6.90
C GLY A 121 -1.84 22.94 -6.88
N LEU A 122 -1.59 22.31 -8.03
CA LEU A 122 -1.38 20.87 -8.17
C LEU A 122 0.08 20.55 -8.48
N TYR A 123 0.44 19.32 -8.21
CA TYR A 123 1.78 18.77 -8.38
C TYR A 123 1.74 17.46 -9.16
N GLU A 124 2.83 17.19 -9.85
CA GLU A 124 3.14 15.91 -10.48
C GLU A 124 4.14 15.18 -9.57
N VAL A 125 3.86 13.93 -9.21
CA VAL A 125 4.72 13.10 -8.36
C VAL A 125 5.18 11.90 -9.16
N HIS A 126 6.40 11.97 -9.67
CA HIS A 126 7.05 10.85 -10.34
C HIS A 126 7.84 10.06 -9.31
N GLY A 127 7.86 8.74 -9.43
CA GLY A 127 8.74 7.95 -8.58
C GLY A 127 9.21 6.65 -9.19
N THR A 128 10.19 6.05 -8.53
CA THR A 128 10.74 4.76 -8.89
C THR A 128 10.86 3.92 -7.63
N VAL A 129 10.36 2.68 -7.70
CA VAL A 129 10.55 1.66 -6.66
C VAL A 129 11.70 0.75 -7.09
N GLN A 130 12.63 0.49 -6.18
CA GLN A 130 13.77 -0.41 -6.38
C GLN A 130 13.77 -1.47 -5.28
N SER A 131 14.12 -2.71 -5.61
CA SER A 131 14.29 -3.80 -4.64
C SER A 131 15.75 -4.19 -4.53
N GLU A 132 16.28 -4.29 -3.31
CA GLU A 132 17.63 -4.81 -3.06
C GLU A 132 17.75 -6.29 -3.48
N ALA A 133 16.65 -7.04 -3.45
CA ALA A 133 16.59 -8.45 -3.82
C ALA A 133 16.55 -8.70 -5.34
N ALA A 134 16.69 -7.66 -6.18
CA ALA A 134 16.58 -7.73 -7.64
C ALA A 134 15.26 -8.39 -8.13
N THR A 135 14.20 -8.29 -7.32
CA THR A 135 12.88 -8.79 -7.69
C THR A 135 12.26 -7.84 -8.71
N ALA A 136 11.58 -8.40 -9.73
CA ALA A 136 10.79 -7.59 -10.65
C ALA A 136 9.67 -6.89 -9.88
N LEU A 137 9.49 -5.60 -10.15
CA LEU A 137 8.50 -4.75 -9.50
C LEU A 137 7.42 -4.31 -10.49
N ASP A 138 7.17 -5.09 -11.53
CA ASP A 138 6.05 -4.85 -12.44
C ASP A 138 4.71 -5.06 -11.73
N ASP A 139 3.72 -4.23 -12.09
CA ASP A 139 2.35 -4.28 -11.55
C ASP A 139 2.27 -4.11 -10.01
N THR A 140 3.30 -3.49 -9.41
CA THR A 140 3.27 -3.14 -7.99
C THR A 140 2.46 -1.86 -7.82
N SER A 141 1.41 -1.92 -7.00
CA SER A 141 0.66 -0.73 -6.68
C SER A 141 1.49 0.18 -5.76
N VAL A 142 1.46 1.48 -6.00
CA VAL A 142 1.98 2.55 -5.13
C VAL A 142 0.80 3.42 -4.75
N VAL A 143 0.72 3.81 -3.49
CA VAL A 143 -0.43 4.50 -2.92
C VAL A 143 0.08 5.79 -2.34
N LEU A 144 -0.52 6.91 -2.76
CA LEU A 144 -0.29 8.21 -2.18
C LEU A 144 -1.50 8.58 -1.33
N SER A 145 -1.32 8.83 -0.04
CA SER A 145 -2.43 9.20 0.86
C SER A 145 -2.11 10.38 1.75
N ALA A 146 -3.12 11.19 2.08
CA ALA A 146 -3.01 12.31 3.00
C ALA A 146 -4.00 12.17 4.17
N ASP A 147 -3.72 12.90 5.26
CA ASP A 147 -4.55 12.88 6.47
C ASP A 147 -5.92 13.56 6.26
N ASP A 148 -6.07 14.37 5.21
CA ASP A 148 -7.33 15.02 4.83
C ASP A 148 -8.26 14.13 3.98
N GLY A 149 -7.86 12.87 3.75
CA GLY A 149 -8.65 11.88 3.04
C GLY A 149 -8.39 11.81 1.54
N PHE A 150 -7.45 12.59 0.99
CA PHE A 150 -6.96 12.34 -0.36
C PHE A 150 -6.24 10.98 -0.41
N ALA A 151 -6.56 10.17 -1.42
CA ALA A 151 -5.84 8.95 -1.75
C ALA A 151 -5.82 8.75 -3.26
N ASP A 152 -4.68 8.36 -3.80
CA ASP A 152 -4.50 8.01 -5.20
C ASP A 152 -3.62 6.75 -5.33
N ILE A 153 -3.79 6.01 -6.42
CA ILE A 153 -3.10 4.75 -6.67
C ILE A 153 -2.49 4.77 -8.06
N ALA A 154 -1.19 4.49 -8.15
CA ALA A 154 -0.48 4.28 -9.39
C ALA A 154 0.05 2.83 -9.42
N GLU A 155 0.14 2.23 -10.61
CA GLU A 155 0.85 0.97 -10.78
C GLU A 155 2.24 1.26 -11.34
N THR A 156 3.24 0.53 -10.86
CA THR A 156 4.58 0.58 -11.41
C THR A 156 4.62 -0.13 -12.76
N ASP A 157 5.40 0.42 -13.67
CA ASP A 157 5.71 -0.24 -14.93
C ASP A 157 6.81 -1.31 -14.75
N ARG A 158 7.26 -1.90 -15.87
CA ARG A 158 8.33 -2.91 -15.88
C ARG A 158 9.69 -2.44 -15.35
N PHE A 159 9.88 -1.14 -15.17
CA PHE A 159 11.08 -0.53 -14.63
C PHE A 159 10.90 -0.08 -13.16
N GLY A 160 9.73 -0.33 -12.56
CA GLY A 160 9.40 0.15 -11.23
C GLY A 160 9.01 1.63 -11.20
N GLU A 161 8.77 2.27 -12.35
CA GLU A 161 8.39 3.68 -12.44
C GLU A 161 6.88 3.86 -12.27
N PHE A 162 6.47 4.90 -11.54
CA PHE A 162 5.06 5.26 -11.34
C PHE A 162 4.87 6.78 -11.39
N HIS A 163 3.62 7.20 -11.58
CA HIS A 163 3.29 8.61 -11.69
C HIS A 163 1.91 8.94 -11.10
N PHE A 164 1.87 9.95 -10.24
CA PHE A 164 0.62 10.59 -9.79
C PHE A 164 0.48 11.98 -10.40
N HIS A 165 -0.71 12.25 -10.93
CA HIS A 165 -1.06 13.51 -11.58
C HIS A 165 -1.99 14.33 -10.68
N GLY A 166 -1.89 15.66 -10.77
CA GLY A 166 -2.89 16.53 -10.14
C GLY A 166 -2.91 16.44 -8.60
N VAL A 167 -1.79 16.13 -7.97
CA VAL A 167 -1.69 15.96 -6.52
C VAL A 167 -1.81 17.32 -5.83
N PRO A 168 -2.80 17.56 -4.94
CA PRO A 168 -2.93 18.82 -4.22
C PRO A 168 -1.71 19.13 -3.35
N ALA A 169 -1.47 20.40 -3.03
CA ALA A 169 -0.44 20.74 -2.03
C ALA A 169 -0.82 20.18 -0.65
N GLY A 170 0.05 19.40 -0.01
CA GLY A 170 -0.29 18.75 1.25
C GLY A 170 0.86 17.95 1.86
N ARG A 171 0.55 17.25 2.95
CA ARG A 171 1.44 16.24 3.56
C ARG A 171 0.92 14.87 3.19
N TYR A 172 1.81 14.05 2.66
CA TYR A 172 1.46 12.74 2.12
C TYR A 172 2.30 11.63 2.73
N ARG A 173 1.75 10.43 2.64
CA ARG A 173 2.36 9.14 2.93
C ARG A 173 2.37 8.33 1.64
N VAL A 174 3.46 7.60 1.41
CA VAL A 174 3.71 6.72 0.26
C VAL A 174 4.09 5.34 0.77
#